data_AF-A0A380QDK8-F1
#
_entry.id   AF-A0A380QDK8-F1
#
_cell.length_a   1.000
_cell.length_b   1.000
_cell.length_c   1.000
_cell.angle_alpha   90.00
_cell.angle_beta   90.00
_cell.angle_gamma   90.00
#
_symmetry.space_group_name_H-M   'P 1'
#
loop_
_entity.id
_entity.type
_entity.pdbx_description
1 polymer ?
#
loop_
_entity_poly.entity_id
_entity_poly.type
_entity_poly.pdbx_seq_one_letter_code
_entity_poly.pdbx_strand_id
1 'polypeptide(L)'
;MSDPITLLLSIAERLNEVLLKKSKKEISAGVESLHNELAPIYTKLQFDEESSQLLKDLSMELLLDVRWGRKTKVSEKILSVK
;
A
#
# COMPACT_ATOMS: atom_id res chain seq x y z
N MET A 1 -2.68 -18.59 -0.10
CA MET A 1 -2.02 -17.27 0.04
C MET A 1 -2.96 -16.25 -0.55
N SER A 2 -3.28 -15.17 0.16
CA SER A 2 -4.08 -14.08 -0.42
C SER A 2 -3.33 -13.47 -1.59
N ASP A 3 -4.05 -13.15 -2.67
CA ASP A 3 -3.50 -12.50 -3.86
C ASP A 3 -2.82 -11.17 -3.47
N PRO A 4 -1.57 -10.91 -3.88
CA PRO A 4 -0.88 -9.63 -3.63
C PRO A 4 -1.70 -8.40 -4.00
N ILE A 5 -2.54 -8.47 -5.04
CA ILE A 5 -3.44 -7.39 -5.45
C ILE A 5 -4.43 -7.06 -4.33
N THR A 6 -4.98 -8.08 -3.68
CA THR A 6 -5.97 -7.90 -2.60
C THR A 6 -5.30 -7.29 -1.36
N LEU A 7 -4.05 -7.66 -1.08
CA LEU A 7 -3.29 -7.07 0.02
C LEU A 7 -2.96 -5.60 -0.25
N LEU A 8 -2.49 -5.27 -1.45
CA LEU A 8 -2.19 -3.89 -1.84
C LEU A 8 -3.44 -3.01 -1.81
N LEU A 9 -4.58 -3.51 -2.29
CA LEU A 9 -5.86 -2.80 -2.24
C LEU A 9 -6.28 -2.49 -0.79
N SER A 10 -6.24 -3.50 0.08
CA SER A 10 -6.59 -3.35 1.51
C SER A 10 -5.69 -2.32 2.22
N ILE A 11 -4.38 -2.35 1.96
CA ILE A 11 -3.44 -1.39 2.55
C ILE A 11 -3.72 0.03 2.02
N ALA A 12 -4.00 0.18 0.72
CA ALA A 12 -4.30 1.48 0.12
C ALA A 12 -5.59 2.10 0.69
N GLU A 13 -6.65 1.30 0.88
CA GLU A 13 -7.89 1.74 1.51
C GLU A 13 -7.65 2.17 2.97
N ARG A 14 -6.96 1.33 3.75
CA ARG A 14 -6.64 1.62 5.16
C ARG A 14 -5.74 2.85 5.30
N LEU A 15 -4.80 3.09 4.39
CA LEU A 15 -4.00 4.31 4.40
C LEU A 15 -4.89 5.55 4.27
N ASN A 16 -5.81 5.53 3.32
CA ASN A 16 -6.74 6.63 3.11
C ASN A 16 -7.64 6.85 4.35
N GLU A 17 -8.07 5.79 5.03
CA GLU A 17 -8.82 5.90 6.30
C GLU A 17 -7.97 6.44 7.46
N VAL A 18 -6.72 6.00 7.59
CA VAL A 18 -5.78 6.48 8.62
C VAL A 18 -5.55 7.99 8.45
N LEU A 19 -5.45 8.46 7.22
CA LEU A 19 -5.23 9.89 6.93
C LEU A 19 -6.46 10.77 7.21
N LEU A 20 -7.64 10.19 7.40
CA LEU A 20 -8.86 10.92 7.83
C LEU A 20 -8.94 11.10 9.35
N LYS A 21 -8.04 10.47 10.13
CA LYS A 21 -8.02 10.62 11.59
C LYS A 21 -7.67 12.06 11.99
N LYS A 22 -8.22 12.52 13.10
CA LYS A 22 -8.01 13.91 13.58
C LYS A 22 -6.68 14.09 14.30
N SER A 23 -6.16 13.03 14.93
CA SER A 23 -4.92 13.10 15.70
C SER A 23 -3.70 12.75 14.86
N LYS A 24 -2.69 13.63 14.86
CA LYS A 24 -1.38 13.33 14.27
C LYS A 24 -0.72 12.07 14.84
N LYS A 25 -0.98 11.76 16.12
CA LYS A 25 -0.45 10.56 16.77
C LYS A 25 -1.11 9.29 16.22
N GLU A 26 -2.42 9.32 16.00
CA GLU A 26 -3.16 8.21 15.39
C GLU A 26 -2.75 8.01 13.94
N ILE A 27 -2.59 9.10 13.18
CA ILE A 27 -2.07 9.06 11.80
C ILE A 27 -0.68 8.42 11.79
N SER A 28 0.24 8.89 12.63
CA SER A 28 1.61 8.37 12.68
C SER A 28 1.66 6.89 13.02
N ALA A 29 0.91 6.46 14.05
CA ALA A 29 0.86 5.05 14.44
C ALA A 29 0.24 4.17 13.35
N GLY A 30 -0.82 4.66 12.69
CA GLY A 30 -1.46 3.95 11.58
C GLY A 30 -0.53 3.81 10.37
N VAL A 31 0.17 4.89 9.99
CA VAL A 31 1.15 4.89 8.89
C VAL A 31 2.31 3.94 9.17
N GLU A 32 2.86 3.95 10.38
CA GLU A 32 3.94 3.04 10.78
C GLU A 32 3.50 1.58 10.73
N SER A 33 2.29 1.27 11.22
CA SER A 33 1.71 -0.06 11.13
C SER A 33 1.55 -0.52 9.68
N LEU A 34 1.04 0.35 8.80
CA LEU A 34 0.87 0.03 7.38
C LEU A 34 2.21 -0.15 6.66
N HIS A 35 3.23 0.63 7.03
CA HIS A 35 4.57 0.47 6.49
C HIS A 35 5.16 -0.90 6.84
N ASN A 36 5.02 -1.32 8.10
CA ASN A 36 5.51 -2.62 8.56
C ASN A 36 4.79 -3.80 7.89
N GLU A 37 3.51 -3.62 7.54
CA GLU A 37 2.73 -4.61 6.81
C GLU A 37 3.12 -4.67 5.32
N LEU A 38 3.37 -3.51 4.70
CA LEU A 38 3.67 -3.41 3.27
C LEU A 38 5.12 -3.78 2.90
N ALA A 39 6.09 -3.47 3.76
CA ALA A 39 7.51 -3.70 3.48
C ALA A 39 7.85 -5.15 3.07
N PRO A 40 7.37 -6.21 3.77
CA PRO A 40 7.63 -7.59 3.34
C PRO A 40 6.91 -7.95 2.04
N ILE A 41 5.72 -7.38 1.79
CA ILE A 41 4.95 -7.61 0.55
C ILE A 41 5.71 -7.00 -0.64
N TYR A 42 6.10 -5.73 -0.53
CA TYR A 42 6.91 -5.04 -1.53
C TYR A 42 8.19 -5.82 -1.84
N THR A 43 8.91 -6.25 -0.80
CA THR A 43 10.14 -7.04 -0.97
C THR A 43 9.87 -8.30 -1.76
N LYS A 44 8.83 -9.07 -1.38
CA LYS A 44 8.46 -10.29 -2.10
C LYS A 44 8.12 -10.01 -3.57
N LEU A 45 7.33 -8.98 -3.84
CA LEU A 45 6.92 -8.63 -5.20
C LEU A 45 8.08 -8.15 -6.07
N GLN A 46 9.03 -7.42 -5.49
CA GLN A 46 10.17 -6.91 -6.24
C GLN A 46 11.07 -8.04 -6.75
N PHE A 47 11.29 -9.06 -5.90
CA PHE A 47 12.15 -10.22 -6.21
C PHE A 47 11.40 -11.38 -6.87
N ASP A 48 10.07 -11.30 -7.01
CA ASP A 48 9.28 -12.29 -7.73
C ASP A 48 9.34 -12.03 -9.24
N GLU A 49 9.91 -12.95 -10.00
CA GLU A 49 10.03 -12.85 -11.46
C GLU A 49 8.67 -13.04 -12.17
N GLU A 50 7.72 -13.73 -11.53
CA GLU A 50 6.38 -13.96 -12.07
C GLU A 50 5.43 -12.77 -11.84
N SER A 51 5.81 -11.86 -10.94
CA SER A 51 5.05 -10.64 -10.65
C SER A 51 5.11 -9.65 -11.81
N SER A 52 3.96 -9.13 -12.23
CA SER A 52 3.89 -8.15 -13.32
C SER A 52 4.58 -6.85 -12.94
N GLN A 53 5.18 -6.17 -13.92
CA GLN A 53 5.83 -4.88 -13.70
C GLN A 53 4.86 -3.86 -13.10
N LEU A 54 3.60 -3.87 -13.55
CA LEU A 54 2.55 -3.00 -13.02
C LEU A 54 2.33 -3.22 -11.51
N LEU A 55 2.33 -4.47 -11.06
CA LEU A 55 2.15 -4.80 -9.65
C LEU A 55 3.34 -4.35 -8.81
N LYS A 56 4.57 -4.48 -9.34
CA LYS A 56 5.79 -3.95 -8.72
C LYS A 56 5.71 -2.43 -8.59
N ASP A 57 5.34 -1.74 -9.66
CA ASP A 57 5.21 -0.27 -9.69
C ASP A 57 4.14 0.21 -8.70
N LEU A 58 2.97 -0.44 -8.64
CA LEU A 58 1.91 -0.12 -7.68
C LEU A 58 2.34 -0.35 -6.23
N SER A 59 3.08 -1.44 -5.97
CA SER A 59 3.60 -1.72 -4.63
C SER A 59 4.65 -0.68 -4.18
N MET A 60 5.48 -0.20 -5.11
CA MET A 60 6.46 0.85 -4.86
C MET A 60 5.78 2.21 -4.62
N GLU A 61 4.80 2.57 -5.45
CA GLU A 61 4.01 3.80 -5.28
C GLU A 61 3.34 3.83 -3.91
N LEU A 62 2.68 2.73 -3.53
CA LEU A 62 2.00 2.62 -2.24
C LEU A 62 3.00 2.75 -1.07
N LEU A 63 4.20 2.17 -1.18
CA LEU A 63 5.22 2.27 -0.15
C LEU A 63 5.69 3.70 0.06
N LEU A 64 5.85 4.47 -1.02
CA LEU A 64 6.19 5.89 -0.96
C LEU A 64 5.07 6.72 -0.35
N ASP A 65 3.82 6.44 -0.72
CA ASP A 65 2.65 7.13 -0.17
C ASP A 65 2.52 6.88 1.33
N VAL A 66 2.68 5.63 1.78
CA VAL A 66 2.70 5.28 3.21
C VAL A 66 3.86 6.02 3.90
N ARG A 67 5.09 5.93 3.37
CA ARG A 67 6.27 6.57 3.98
C ARG A 67 6.11 8.08 4.14
N TRP A 68 5.43 8.73 3.21
CA TRP A 68 5.20 10.18 3.25
C TRP A 68 3.87 10.58 3.90
N GLY A 69 3.05 9.62 4.33
CA GLY A 69 1.73 9.88 4.89
C GLY A 69 0.81 10.62 3.92
N ARG A 70 0.85 10.25 2.63
CA ARG A 70 0.06 10.89 1.57
C ARG A 70 -1.11 10.03 1.15
N LYS A 71 -2.19 10.69 0.73
CA LYS A 71 -3.37 10.01 0.18
C LYS A 71 -2.96 9.27 -1.08
N THR A 72 -3.30 8.00 -1.16
CA THR A 72 -2.94 7.15 -2.30
C THR A 72 -4.10 6.99 -3.27
N LYS A 73 -3.76 6.82 -4.56
CA LYS A 73 -4.69 6.43 -5.63
C LYS A 73 -4.47 4.99 -6.09
N VAL A 74 -3.61 4.23 -5.42
CA VAL A 74 -3.29 2.85 -5.78
C VAL A 74 -4.54 1.96 -5.75
N SER A 75 -5.47 2.19 -4.82
CA SER A 75 -6.76 1.47 -4.80
C SER A 75 -7.58 1.71 -6.06
N GLU A 76 -7.69 2.95 -6.52
CA GLU A 76 -8.40 3.33 -7.76
C GLU A 76 -7.72 2.72 -9.00
N LYS A 77 -6.38 2.76 -9.04
CA LYS A 77 -5.58 2.17 -10.12
C LYS A 77 -5.77 0.65 -10.20
N ILE A 78 -5.71 -0.04 -9.06
CA ILE A 78 -5.94 -1.49 -9.00
C ILE A 78 -7.34 -1.85 -9.52
N LEU A 79 -8.37 -1.09 -9.11
CA LEU A 79 -9.74 -1.31 -9.56
C LEU A 79 -9.95 -1.03 -11.05
N SER A 80 -9.19 -0.10 -11.64
CA SER A 80 -9.27 0.23 -13.07
C SER A 80 -8.63 -0.78 -14.01
N VAL A 81 -7.79 -1.68 -13.47
CA VAL A 81 -7.05 -2.70 -14.22
C VAL A 81 -7.76 -4.06 -14.17
N LYS A 82 -8.77 -4.20 -13.31
CA LYS A 82 -9.57 -5.40 -13.12
C LYS A 82 -10.71 -5.47 -14.13
#